data_AF-A0A7K4B794-F1
#
_entry.id   AF-A0A7K4B794-F1
#
_cell.length_a   1.000
_cell.length_b   1.000
_cell.length_c   1.000
_cell.angle_alpha   90.00
_cell.angle_beta   90.00
_cell.angle_gamma   90.00
#
_symmetry.space_group_name_H-M   'P 1'
#
loop_
_entity.id
_entity.type
_entity.pdbx_description
1 polymer ?
#
loop_
_entity_poly.entity_id
_entity_poly.type
_entity_poly.pdbx_seq_one_letter_code
_entity_poly.pdbx_strand_id
1 'polypeptide(L)'
;MKKCWVIPPKQNAEFVAHMEDVLEIYHLPYNPDIPVICMDEKPIQLISDARTPIPSSPSHPERFDYEYQRNGTANAFIFTEPLRGWRKALIRERKTKQDWAEEIRSILVDGYPDVPKIILVCDNLNTHTIGALYATFPPQEALILAKRLEIHHTPKHGSWLNIAEIELSAITQQCLNRRIGQIEILKHEIDVWQHKRNGDQKSVIWQFTSEDTRVKLHQLYPQI
;
A
#
# COMPACT_ATOMS: atom_id res chain seq x y z
N MET A 1 -24.65 10.17 6.43
CA MET A 1 -23.36 9.90 5.74
C MET A 1 -23.59 8.84 4.67
N LYS A 2 -23.27 9.10 3.40
CA LYS A 2 -23.30 8.05 2.36
C LYS A 2 -22.02 7.21 2.52
N LYS A 3 -22.16 5.89 2.67
CA LYS A 3 -21.01 4.97 2.63
C LYS A 3 -20.64 4.77 1.16
N CYS A 4 -19.38 5.08 0.82
CA CYS A 4 -18.83 4.84 -0.51
C CYS A 4 -18.19 3.46 -0.53
N TRP A 5 -18.51 2.64 -1.52
CA TRP A 5 -17.95 1.30 -1.72
C TRP A 5 -17.40 1.22 -3.14
N VAL A 6 -16.33 0.44 -3.32
CA VAL A 6 -15.92 0.03 -4.67
C VAL A 6 -16.93 -1.00 -5.16
N ILE A 7 -17.58 -0.72 -6.28
CA ILE A 7 -18.57 -1.61 -6.88
C ILE A 7 -17.83 -2.43 -7.96
N PRO A 8 -17.59 -3.74 -7.73
CA PRO A 8 -16.97 -4.58 -8.75
C PRO A 8 -17.87 -4.68 -10.00
N PRO A 9 -17.28 -4.83 -11.20
CA PRO A 9 -18.05 -5.04 -12.42
C PRO A 9 -18.84 -6.35 -12.34
N LYS A 10 -20.08 -6.36 -12.83
CA LYS A 10 -20.88 -7.59 -12.94
C LYS A 10 -20.35 -8.46 -14.08
N GLN A 11 -20.30 -9.77 -13.88
CA GLN A 11 -19.97 -10.77 -14.92
C GLN A 11 -18.69 -10.45 -15.72
N ASN A 12 -17.59 -10.18 -15.01
CA ASN A 12 -16.34 -9.78 -15.65
C ASN A 12 -15.28 -10.87 -15.48
N ALA A 13 -14.97 -11.56 -16.59
CA ALA A 13 -14.01 -12.67 -16.58
C ALA A 13 -12.61 -12.24 -16.14
N GLU A 14 -12.14 -11.08 -16.59
CA GLU A 14 -10.83 -10.54 -16.22
C GLU A 14 -10.75 -10.22 -14.72
N PHE A 15 -11.82 -9.67 -14.16
CA PHE A 15 -11.93 -9.41 -12.74
C PHE A 15 -11.81 -10.72 -11.94
N VAL A 16 -12.56 -11.75 -12.35
CA VAL A 16 -12.57 -13.05 -11.66
C VAL A 16 -11.21 -13.73 -11.75
N ALA A 17 -10.56 -13.70 -12.92
CA ALA A 17 -9.24 -14.30 -13.10
C ALA A 17 -8.20 -13.69 -12.14
N HIS A 18 -8.12 -12.36 -12.08
CA HIS A 18 -7.21 -11.67 -11.16
C HIS A 18 -7.60 -11.84 -9.68
N MET A 19 -8.90 -11.91 -9.38
CA MET A 19 -9.37 -12.16 -8.01
C MET A 19 -8.92 -13.55 -7.55
N GLU A 20 -9.16 -14.60 -8.34
CA GLU A 20 -8.79 -15.97 -7.96
C GLU A 20 -7.26 -16.11 -7.86
N ASP A 21 -6.51 -15.53 -8.78
CA ASP A 21 -5.03 -15.49 -8.74
C ASP A 21 -4.49 -14.88 -7.43
N VAL A 22 -4.95 -13.68 -7.05
CA VAL A 22 -4.52 -13.04 -5.79
C VAL A 22 -4.98 -13.83 -4.56
N LEU A 23 -6.18 -14.40 -4.60
CA LEU A 23 -6.66 -15.24 -3.50
C LEU A 23 -5.77 -16.46 -3.33
N GLU A 24 -5.38 -17.16 -4.40
CA GLU A 24 -4.44 -18.29 -4.32
C GLU A 24 -3.12 -17.90 -3.66
N ILE A 25 -2.55 -16.74 -4.01
CA ILE A 25 -1.34 -16.21 -3.37
C ILE A 25 -1.54 -15.98 -1.87
N TYR A 26 -2.70 -15.47 -1.45
CA TYR A 26 -3.00 -15.27 -0.03
C TYR A 26 -3.23 -16.56 0.77
N HIS A 27 -3.40 -17.70 0.11
CA HIS A 27 -3.49 -19.02 0.78
C HIS A 27 -2.13 -19.70 0.93
N LEU A 28 -1.07 -19.18 0.30
CA LEU A 28 0.25 -19.76 0.42
C LEU A 28 0.69 -19.77 1.90
N PRO A 29 1.28 -20.87 2.39
CA PRO A 29 1.85 -20.90 3.72
C PRO A 29 3.01 -19.89 3.81
N TYR A 30 3.30 -19.44 5.03
CA TYR A 30 4.45 -18.58 5.26
C TYR A 30 5.74 -19.24 4.78
N ASN A 31 6.47 -18.56 3.89
CA ASN A 31 7.76 -18.98 3.40
C ASN A 31 8.75 -17.80 3.43
N PRO A 32 9.77 -17.82 4.30
CA PRO A 32 10.74 -16.73 4.39
C PRO A 32 11.65 -16.60 3.17
N ASP A 33 11.82 -17.66 2.38
CA ASP A 33 12.63 -17.65 1.15
C ASP A 33 11.87 -17.09 -0.06
N ILE A 34 10.53 -17.04 0.03
CA ILE A 34 9.64 -16.48 -1.00
C ILE A 34 8.50 -15.70 -0.31
N PRO A 35 8.82 -14.55 0.32
CA PRO A 35 7.83 -13.77 1.04
C PRO A 35 6.81 -13.17 0.07
N VAL A 36 5.55 -13.14 0.52
CA VAL A 36 4.45 -12.43 -0.15
C VAL A 36 4.39 -11.01 0.39
N ILE A 37 4.70 -10.05 -0.46
CA ILE A 37 4.65 -8.62 -0.15
C ILE A 37 3.50 -7.98 -0.91
N CYS A 38 2.60 -7.29 -0.19
CA CYS A 38 1.57 -6.45 -0.78
C CYS A 38 2.04 -5.00 -0.81
N MET A 39 1.70 -4.28 -1.88
CA MET A 39 2.11 -2.90 -2.08
C MET A 39 0.97 -2.06 -2.64
N ASP A 40 0.89 -0.82 -2.17
CA ASP A 40 0.00 0.21 -2.69
C ASP A 40 0.55 1.61 -2.39
N GLU A 41 -0.02 2.63 -3.01
CA GLU A 41 0.32 4.02 -2.73
C GLU A 41 -0.88 4.95 -2.57
N LYS A 42 -0.70 5.98 -1.75
CA LYS A 42 -1.72 6.99 -1.50
C LYS A 42 -1.17 8.42 -1.62
N PRO A 43 -1.83 9.29 -2.40
CA PRO A 43 -1.52 10.71 -2.36
C PRO A 43 -1.97 11.31 -1.01
N ILE A 44 -1.12 12.15 -0.43
CA ILE A 44 -1.32 12.85 0.82
C ILE A 44 -1.27 14.36 0.54
N GLN A 45 -2.26 15.10 1.04
CA GLN A 45 -2.21 16.56 1.01
C GLN A 45 -1.38 17.07 2.20
N LEU A 46 -0.43 17.96 1.91
CA LEU A 46 0.33 18.66 2.95
C LEU A 46 -0.48 19.89 3.38
N ILE A 47 -0.91 19.91 4.63
CA ILE A 47 -1.81 20.93 5.17
C ILE A 47 -1.22 21.52 6.46
N SER A 48 -1.04 22.84 6.49
CA SER A 48 -0.73 23.60 7.71
C SER A 48 -1.97 24.30 8.25
N ASP A 49 -1.97 24.60 9.54
CA ASP A 49 -2.89 25.57 10.12
C ASP A 49 -2.61 26.97 9.55
N ALA A 50 -3.65 27.71 9.15
CA ALA A 50 -3.48 29.08 8.67
C ALA A 50 -3.22 30.06 9.83
N ARG A 51 -3.60 29.68 11.05
CA ARG A 51 -3.45 30.46 12.28
C ARG A 51 -2.89 29.56 13.38
N THR A 52 -2.11 30.13 14.28
CA THR A 52 -1.58 29.41 15.44
C THR A 52 -2.74 28.85 16.28
N PRO A 53 -2.78 27.53 16.54
CA PRO A 53 -3.80 26.93 17.41
C PRO A 53 -3.81 27.58 18.80
N ILE A 54 -4.99 27.67 19.39
CA ILE A 54 -5.13 28.16 20.77
C ILE A 54 -4.89 26.96 21.71
N PRO A 55 -3.87 27.03 22.60
CA PRO A 55 -3.56 25.93 23.50
C PRO A 55 -4.75 25.53 24.38
N SER A 56 -4.75 24.27 24.81
CA SER A 56 -5.72 23.78 25.78
C SER A 56 -5.61 24.51 27.13
N SER A 57 -6.71 24.54 27.87
CA SER A 57 -6.78 25.02 29.26
C SER A 57 -7.63 24.04 30.08
N PRO A 58 -7.63 24.10 31.43
CA PRO A 58 -8.42 23.17 32.25
C PRO A 58 -9.92 23.10 31.90
N SER A 59 -10.47 24.16 31.29
CA SER A 59 -11.87 24.26 30.91
C SER A 59 -12.15 24.06 29.41
N HIS A 60 -11.11 24.04 28.56
CA HIS A 60 -11.29 24.00 27.10
C HIS A 60 -10.23 23.14 26.43
N PRO A 61 -10.62 22.27 25.47
CA PRO A 61 -9.65 21.57 24.63
C PRO A 61 -8.88 22.56 23.74
N GLU A 62 -7.77 22.08 23.17
CA GLU A 62 -7.05 22.80 22.13
C GLU A 62 -7.98 23.11 20.94
N ARG A 63 -7.86 24.32 20.38
CA ARG A 63 -8.74 24.80 19.31
C ARG A 63 -7.94 25.14 18.06
N PHE A 64 -8.39 24.62 16.95
CA PHE A 64 -7.85 24.85 15.62
C PHE A 64 -8.80 25.72 14.81
N ASP A 65 -8.26 26.61 13.99
CA ASP A 65 -9.06 27.38 13.05
C ASP A 65 -9.52 26.48 11.87
N TYR A 66 -10.70 26.77 11.32
CA TYR A 66 -11.20 26.06 10.14
C TYR A 66 -10.34 26.37 8.91
N GLU A 67 -9.77 27.57 8.82
CA GLU A 67 -8.87 27.99 7.74
C GLU A 67 -7.55 27.20 7.79
N TYR A 68 -7.11 26.73 6.63
CA TYR A 68 -5.89 25.95 6.48
C TYR A 68 -5.13 26.36 5.22
N GLN A 69 -3.82 26.14 5.23
CA GLN A 69 -2.94 26.37 4.09
C GLN A 69 -2.58 25.05 3.41
N ARG A 70 -2.70 24.99 2.08
CA ARG A 70 -2.23 23.85 1.27
C ARG A 70 -0.78 24.08 0.86
N ASN A 71 0.10 23.15 1.24
CA ASN A 71 1.54 23.21 0.97
C ASN A 71 1.98 22.20 -0.10
N GLY A 72 1.05 21.78 -0.96
CA GLY A 72 1.29 20.78 -2.00
C GLY A 72 0.86 19.37 -1.58
N THR A 73 1.50 18.39 -2.21
CA THR A 73 1.15 16.97 -2.04
C THR A 73 2.40 16.11 -1.93
N ALA A 74 2.29 15.02 -1.20
CA ALA A 74 3.27 13.93 -1.17
C ALA A 74 2.57 12.61 -1.54
N ASN A 75 3.33 11.54 -1.71
CA ASN A 75 2.86 10.20 -1.97
C ASN A 75 3.44 9.26 -0.92
N ALA A 76 2.58 8.51 -0.25
CA ALA A 76 2.99 7.40 0.61
C ALA A 76 3.00 6.11 -0.20
N PHE A 77 4.14 5.44 -0.23
CA PHE A 77 4.28 4.06 -0.65
C PHE A 77 4.22 3.18 0.60
N ILE A 78 3.45 2.10 0.56
CA ILE A 78 3.45 1.08 1.61
C ILE A 78 3.82 -0.27 1.01
N PHE A 79 4.63 -1.01 1.74
CA PHE A 79 4.90 -2.42 1.52
C PHE A 79 4.58 -3.16 2.80
N THR A 80 3.94 -4.32 2.71
CA THR A 80 3.62 -5.14 3.87
C THR A 80 3.80 -6.62 3.55
N GLU A 81 4.42 -7.36 4.47
CA GLU A 81 4.48 -8.82 4.45
C GLU A 81 3.44 -9.32 5.48
N PRO A 82 2.22 -9.69 5.05
CA PRO A 82 1.09 -9.85 5.97
C PRO A 82 1.30 -10.95 7.00
N LEU A 83 1.85 -12.09 6.58
CA LEU A 83 2.05 -13.28 7.41
C LEU A 83 3.19 -13.12 8.43
N ARG A 84 4.23 -12.34 8.10
CA ARG A 84 5.26 -11.94 9.06
C ARG A 84 4.77 -10.83 10.00
N GLY A 85 3.76 -10.09 9.57
CA GLY A 85 3.35 -8.86 10.22
C GLY A 85 4.51 -7.86 10.18
N TRP A 86 4.99 -7.53 8.98
CA TRP A 86 6.03 -6.51 8.73
C TRP A 86 5.52 -5.48 7.74
N ARG A 87 5.94 -4.21 7.88
CA ARG A 87 5.66 -3.17 6.89
C ARG A 87 6.80 -2.17 6.73
N LYS A 88 6.82 -1.51 5.57
CA LYS A 88 7.68 -0.37 5.26
C LYS A 88 6.87 0.72 4.59
N ALA A 89 6.83 1.91 5.21
CA ALA A 89 6.17 3.08 4.66
C ALA A 89 7.22 4.12 4.24
N LEU A 90 7.07 4.67 3.05
CA LEU A 90 8.02 5.61 2.42
C LEU A 90 7.25 6.82 1.88
N ILE A 91 7.81 8.01 2.03
CA ILE A 91 7.19 9.26 1.58
C ILE A 91 8.03 9.88 0.48
N ARG A 92 7.42 10.05 -0.70
CA ARG A 92 8.01 10.66 -1.88
C ARG A 92 7.23 11.90 -2.29
N GLU A 93 7.90 12.84 -2.95
CA GLU A 93 7.22 14.01 -3.54
C GLU A 93 6.40 13.60 -4.77
N ARG A 94 6.84 12.55 -5.48
CA ARG A 94 6.26 12.09 -6.74
C ARG A 94 5.98 10.59 -6.70
N LYS A 95 5.17 10.13 -7.66
CA LYS A 95 4.84 8.72 -7.89
C LYS A 95 5.04 8.39 -9.38
N THR A 96 6.29 8.37 -9.81
CA THR A 96 6.70 8.04 -11.18
C THR A 96 7.15 6.59 -11.30
N LYS A 97 7.40 6.13 -12.54
CA LYS A 97 8.06 4.83 -12.81
C LYS A 97 9.41 4.70 -12.12
N GLN A 98 10.17 5.80 -12.08
CA GLN A 98 11.49 5.83 -11.43
C GLN A 98 11.35 5.71 -9.92
N ASP A 99 10.43 6.47 -9.32
CA ASP A 99 10.15 6.37 -7.88
C ASP A 99 9.74 4.94 -7.51
N TRP A 100 8.84 4.32 -8.28
CA TRP A 100 8.45 2.92 -8.07
C TRP A 100 9.65 1.95 -8.15
N ALA A 101 10.48 2.08 -9.18
CA ALA A 101 11.65 1.23 -9.37
C ALA A 101 12.67 1.37 -8.23
N GLU A 102 12.87 2.60 -7.73
CA GLU A 102 13.71 2.86 -6.56
C GLU A 102 13.17 2.17 -5.30
N GLU A 103 11.87 2.23 -5.03
CA GLU A 103 11.30 1.57 -3.87
C GLU A 103 11.36 0.05 -3.98
N ILE A 104 11.08 -0.51 -5.16
CA ILE A 104 11.24 -1.95 -5.42
C ILE A 104 12.69 -2.39 -5.17
N ARG A 105 13.66 -1.61 -5.67
CA ARG A 105 15.08 -1.87 -5.40
C ARG A 105 15.38 -1.82 -3.91
N SER A 106 14.89 -0.82 -3.17
CA SER A 106 15.13 -0.73 -1.73
C SER A 106 14.53 -1.93 -0.97
N ILE A 107 13.34 -2.39 -1.34
CA ILE A 107 12.74 -3.60 -0.76
C ILE A 107 13.62 -4.82 -1.04
N LEU A 108 14.06 -5.01 -2.28
CA LEU A 108 14.85 -6.17 -2.67
C LEU A 108 16.29 -6.16 -2.10
N VAL A 109 16.93 -5.00 -2.06
CA VAL A 109 18.34 -4.86 -1.70
C VAL A 109 18.53 -4.61 -0.21
N ASP A 110 17.70 -3.77 0.40
CA ASP A 110 17.86 -3.37 1.80
C ASP A 110 16.92 -4.16 2.73
N GLY A 111 15.68 -4.42 2.28
CA GLY A 111 14.67 -5.11 3.07
C GLY A 111 14.84 -6.63 3.11
N TYR A 112 15.15 -7.22 1.95
CA TYR A 112 15.25 -8.67 1.76
C TYR A 112 16.50 -9.06 0.95
N PRO A 113 17.72 -8.66 1.35
CA PRO A 113 18.94 -8.87 0.55
C PRO A 113 19.18 -10.33 0.15
N ASP A 114 18.93 -11.25 1.08
CA ASP A 114 19.26 -12.67 0.95
C ASP A 114 18.13 -13.53 0.36
N VAL A 115 16.98 -12.91 0.08
CA VAL A 115 15.80 -13.62 -0.43
C VAL A 115 15.90 -13.79 -1.94
N PRO A 116 15.82 -15.03 -2.46
CA PRO A 116 15.97 -15.28 -3.89
C PRO A 116 14.82 -14.71 -4.72
N LYS A 117 13.60 -14.65 -4.18
CA LYS A 117 12.41 -14.21 -4.90
C LYS A 117 11.36 -13.61 -3.97
N ILE A 118 10.66 -12.58 -4.41
CA ILE A 118 9.50 -11.99 -3.74
C ILE A 118 8.27 -12.13 -4.64
N ILE A 119 7.17 -12.56 -4.06
CA ILE A 119 5.84 -12.46 -4.69
C ILE A 119 5.29 -11.09 -4.31
N LEU A 120 5.15 -10.21 -5.30
CA LEU A 120 4.62 -8.86 -5.14
C LEU A 120 3.16 -8.82 -5.59
N VAL A 121 2.25 -8.51 -4.67
CA VAL A 121 0.84 -8.21 -4.98
C VAL A 121 0.64 -6.70 -4.99
N CYS A 122 0.19 -6.14 -6.11
CA CYS A 122 -0.10 -4.70 -6.23
C CYS A 122 -1.24 -4.43 -7.21
N ASP A 123 -1.66 -3.17 -7.35
CA ASP A 123 -2.62 -2.79 -8.40
C ASP A 123 -1.98 -2.87 -9.81
N ASN A 124 -2.82 -2.81 -10.85
CA ASN A 124 -2.38 -2.83 -12.25
C ASN A 124 -2.17 -1.40 -12.77
N LEU A 125 -1.37 -0.60 -12.06
CA LEU A 125 -0.98 0.73 -12.52
C LEU A 125 0.11 0.65 -13.58
N ASN A 126 0.09 1.54 -14.56
CA ASN A 126 1.06 1.55 -15.68
C ASN A 126 2.52 1.80 -15.24
N THR A 127 2.74 2.18 -13.98
CA THR A 127 4.05 2.31 -13.34
C THR A 127 4.60 0.97 -12.86
N HIS A 128 3.74 0.00 -12.52
CA HIS A 128 4.09 -1.26 -11.87
C HIS A 128 4.52 -2.31 -12.89
N THR A 129 5.65 -2.05 -13.55
CA THR A 129 6.12 -2.85 -14.67
C THR A 129 7.59 -3.17 -14.53
N ILE A 130 8.01 -4.36 -14.95
CA ILE A 130 9.44 -4.71 -15.06
C ILE A 130 10.18 -3.69 -15.95
N GLY A 131 9.51 -3.14 -16.97
CA GLY A 131 10.08 -2.07 -17.80
C GLY A 131 10.47 -0.80 -17.02
N ALA A 132 9.83 -0.51 -15.89
CA ALA A 132 10.23 0.60 -15.03
C ALA A 132 11.63 0.38 -14.41
N LEU A 133 12.01 -0.87 -14.12
CA LEU A 133 13.36 -1.20 -13.65
C LEU A 133 14.40 -0.92 -14.73
N TYR A 134 14.13 -1.34 -15.98
CA TYR A 134 15.04 -1.10 -17.12
C TYR A 134 15.11 0.37 -17.54
N ALA A 135 14.06 1.14 -17.27
CA ALA A 135 14.06 2.58 -17.50
C ALA A 135 14.85 3.36 -16.43
N THR A 136 15.16 2.73 -15.30
CA THR A 136 15.73 3.40 -14.11
C THR A 136 17.15 2.94 -13.80
N PHE A 137 17.47 1.65 -13.97
CA PHE A 137 18.76 1.06 -13.61
C PHE A 137 19.52 0.53 -14.83
N PRO A 138 20.85 0.38 -14.73
CA PRO A 138 21.64 -0.31 -15.77
C PRO A 138 21.06 -1.71 -16.09
N PRO A 139 21.12 -2.19 -17.34
CA PRO A 139 20.44 -3.41 -17.76
C PRO A 139 20.78 -4.66 -16.93
N GLN A 140 22.03 -4.78 -16.45
CA GLN A 140 22.46 -5.89 -15.62
C GLN A 140 21.78 -5.86 -14.24
N GLU A 141 21.72 -4.70 -13.60
CA GLU A 141 21.04 -4.52 -12.31
C GLU A 141 19.53 -4.70 -12.46
N ALA A 142 18.92 -4.08 -13.48
CA ALA A 142 17.50 -4.24 -13.78
C ALA A 142 17.10 -5.71 -13.98
N LEU A 143 17.92 -6.48 -14.70
CA LEU A 143 17.68 -7.92 -14.90
C LEU A 143 17.76 -8.71 -13.60
N ILE A 144 18.73 -8.39 -12.73
CA ILE A 144 18.86 -9.04 -11.42
C ILE A 144 17.62 -8.76 -10.56
N LEU A 145 17.20 -7.51 -10.48
CA LEU A 145 15.99 -7.11 -9.74
C LEU A 145 14.73 -7.78 -10.31
N ALA A 146 14.57 -7.76 -11.64
CA ALA A 146 13.42 -8.35 -12.32
C ALA A 146 13.29 -9.85 -12.06
N LYS A 147 14.40 -10.59 -12.05
CA LYS A 147 14.40 -12.04 -11.77
C LYS A 147 13.98 -12.40 -10.34
N ARG A 148 14.08 -11.44 -9.41
CA ARG A 148 13.67 -11.62 -8.01
C ARG A 148 12.21 -11.28 -7.78
N LEU A 149 11.45 -10.91 -8.81
CA LEU A 149 10.04 -10.52 -8.69
C LEU A 149 9.12 -11.49 -9.44
N GLU A 150 8.04 -11.87 -8.77
CA GLU A 150 6.84 -12.44 -9.36
C GLU A 150 5.68 -11.51 -9.01
N ILE A 151 5.02 -10.93 -10.01
CA ILE A 151 4.05 -9.85 -9.81
C ILE A 151 2.65 -10.39 -10.08
N HIS A 152 1.76 -10.24 -9.11
CA HIS A 152 0.34 -10.52 -9.20
C HIS A 152 -0.45 -9.23 -9.05
N HIS A 153 -1.41 -9.03 -9.94
CA HIS A 153 -2.19 -7.79 -9.98
C HIS A 153 -3.58 -8.00 -9.39
N THR A 154 -3.96 -7.13 -8.45
CA THR A 154 -5.36 -7.07 -8.01
C THR A 154 -6.25 -6.60 -9.16
N PRO A 155 -7.48 -7.10 -9.28
CA PRO A 155 -8.37 -6.73 -10.36
C PRO A 155 -8.71 -5.24 -10.33
N LYS A 156 -8.96 -4.66 -11.52
CA LYS A 156 -9.52 -3.30 -11.61
C LYS A 156 -10.85 -3.25 -10.86
N HIS A 157 -11.06 -2.21 -10.05
CA HIS A 157 -12.18 -2.12 -9.11
C HIS A 157 -12.19 -3.21 -8.01
N GLY A 158 -11.05 -3.84 -7.74
CA GLY A 158 -10.83 -4.84 -6.70
C GLY A 158 -9.90 -4.36 -5.58
N SER A 159 -9.82 -3.05 -5.36
CA SER A 159 -8.91 -2.39 -4.41
C SER A 159 -9.00 -3.01 -2.99
N TRP A 160 -10.21 -3.41 -2.58
CA TRP A 160 -10.49 -4.10 -1.32
C TRP A 160 -9.78 -5.46 -1.15
N LEU A 161 -9.26 -6.06 -2.21
CA LEU A 161 -8.41 -7.25 -2.15
C LEU A 161 -6.96 -6.91 -1.79
N ASN A 162 -6.48 -5.70 -2.01
CA ASN A 162 -5.10 -5.36 -1.74
C ASN A 162 -4.88 -5.14 -0.23
N ILE A 163 -4.18 -6.06 0.44
CA ILE A 163 -3.89 -5.95 1.88
C ILE A 163 -3.12 -4.65 2.22
N ALA A 164 -2.34 -4.11 1.28
CA ALA A 164 -1.65 -2.84 1.48
C ALA A 164 -2.60 -1.66 1.75
N GLU A 165 -3.84 -1.69 1.25
CA GLU A 165 -4.85 -0.66 1.54
C GLU A 165 -5.25 -0.63 3.02
N ILE A 166 -5.20 -1.76 3.72
CA ILE A 166 -5.46 -1.85 5.16
C ILE A 166 -4.40 -1.06 5.93
N GLU A 167 -3.14 -1.18 5.52
CA GLU A 167 -2.03 -0.44 6.12
C GLU A 167 -2.10 1.06 5.79
N LEU A 168 -2.49 1.45 4.57
CA LEU A 168 -2.75 2.85 4.22
C LEU A 168 -3.91 3.45 5.03
N SER A 169 -4.96 2.66 5.29
CA SER A 169 -6.05 3.06 6.17
C SER A 169 -5.56 3.26 7.60
N ALA A 170 -4.71 2.36 8.10
CA ALA A 170 -4.09 2.50 9.42
C ALA A 170 -3.20 3.76 9.51
N ILE A 171 -2.38 4.06 8.49
CA ILE A 171 -1.62 5.32 8.40
C ILE A 171 -2.58 6.51 8.48
N THR A 172 -3.66 6.49 7.69
CA THR A 172 -4.63 7.59 7.64
C THR A 172 -5.26 7.86 9.01
N GLN A 173 -5.64 6.79 9.71
CA GLN A 173 -6.33 6.91 11.00
C GLN A 173 -5.40 7.21 12.18
N GLN A 174 -4.17 6.68 12.14
CA GLN A 174 -3.26 6.70 13.30
C GLN A 174 -2.19 7.77 13.20
N CYS A 175 -1.79 8.15 11.99
CA CYS A 175 -0.70 9.11 11.75
C CYS A 175 -1.22 10.42 11.10
N LEU A 176 -2.19 10.32 10.18
CA LEU A 176 -2.68 11.47 9.40
C LEU A 176 -4.02 12.02 9.89
N ASN A 177 -4.38 11.74 11.15
CA ASN A 177 -5.58 12.30 11.80
C ASN A 177 -5.41 13.76 12.24
N ARG A 178 -4.31 14.41 11.83
CA ARG A 178 -3.95 15.81 12.11
C ARG A 178 -3.34 16.47 10.89
N ARG A 179 -3.30 17.80 10.89
CA ARG A 179 -2.70 18.60 9.82
C ARG A 179 -1.16 18.49 9.88
N ILE A 180 -0.54 18.11 8.76
CA ILE A 180 0.91 18.05 8.60
C ILE A 180 1.27 18.77 7.31
N GLY A 181 1.91 19.92 7.44
CA GLY A 181 2.17 20.82 6.32
C GLY A 181 3.55 20.68 5.69
N GLN A 182 4.48 19.96 6.31
CA GLN A 182 5.86 19.81 5.84
C GLN A 182 6.18 18.34 5.60
N ILE A 183 6.78 18.04 4.45
CA ILE A 183 7.10 16.68 4.05
C ILE A 183 8.12 16.01 4.99
N GLU A 184 9.06 16.77 5.55
CA GLU A 184 10.05 16.22 6.49
C GLU A 184 9.42 15.79 7.82
N ILE A 185 8.44 16.56 8.32
CA ILE A 185 7.64 16.14 9.48
C ILE A 185 6.83 14.90 9.12
N LEU A 186 6.19 14.88 7.94
CA LEU A 186 5.43 13.71 7.49
C LEU A 186 6.31 12.44 7.42
N LYS A 187 7.53 12.53 6.88
CA LYS A 187 8.51 11.44 6.85
C LYS A 187 8.82 10.94 8.26
N HIS A 188 9.14 11.84 9.18
CA HIS A 188 9.46 11.49 10.56
C HIS A 188 8.30 10.78 11.27
N GLU A 189 7.08 11.32 11.13
CA GLU A 189 5.89 10.76 11.78
C GLU A 189 5.54 9.36 11.24
N ILE A 190 5.66 9.17 9.93
CA ILE A 190 5.46 7.87 9.27
C ILE A 190 6.53 6.88 9.72
N ASP A 191 7.77 7.33 9.91
CA ASP A 191 8.87 6.50 10.41
C ASP A 191 8.63 6.02 11.85
N VAL A 192 8.22 6.94 12.73
CA VAL A 192 7.84 6.61 14.11
C VAL A 192 6.65 5.63 14.12
N TRP A 193 5.63 5.89 13.30
CA TRP A 193 4.46 5.03 13.18
C TRP A 193 4.82 3.61 12.72
N GLN A 194 5.65 3.47 11.66
CA GLN A 194 6.03 2.14 11.16
C GLN A 194 6.85 1.36 12.16
N HIS A 195 7.77 2.01 12.89
CA HIS A 195 8.60 1.35 13.89
C HIS A 195 7.76 0.80 15.04
N LYS A 196 6.82 1.61 15.55
CA LYS A 196 5.88 1.18 16.58
C LYS A 196 5.04 -0.01 16.10
N ARG A 197 4.45 0.10 14.91
CA ARG A 197 3.55 -0.93 14.38
C ARG A 197 4.28 -2.24 14.03
N ASN A 198 5.54 -2.15 13.61
CA ASN A 198 6.44 -3.30 13.46
C ASN A 198 6.77 -3.97 14.80
N GLY A 199 7.02 -3.19 15.85
CA GLY A 199 7.21 -3.73 17.20
C GLY A 199 5.99 -4.47 17.75
N ASP A 200 4.78 -3.99 17.46
CA ASP A 200 3.52 -4.62 17.88
C ASP A 200 3.21 -5.94 17.12
N GLN A 201 3.98 -6.28 16.08
CA GLN A 201 3.75 -7.45 15.20
C GLN A 201 2.30 -7.63 14.74
N LYS A 202 1.59 -6.54 14.46
CA LYS A 202 0.22 -6.63 13.96
C LYS A 202 0.22 -7.30 12.58
N SER A 203 -0.38 -8.48 12.50
CA SER A 203 -0.65 -9.17 11.24
C SER A 203 -2.04 -8.83 10.73
N VAL A 204 -2.23 -9.01 9.42
CA VAL A 204 -3.56 -8.99 8.80
C VAL A 204 -3.99 -10.44 8.66
N ILE A 205 -5.08 -10.83 9.34
CA ILE A 205 -5.68 -12.16 9.16
C ILE A 205 -6.65 -12.07 7.99
N TRP A 206 -6.23 -12.58 6.83
CA TRP A 206 -7.13 -12.74 5.70
C TRP A 206 -7.97 -14.02 5.88
N GLN A 207 -9.29 -13.90 5.77
CA GLN A 207 -10.23 -15.00 6.01
C GLN A 207 -11.07 -15.38 4.78
N PHE A 208 -10.81 -14.78 3.61
CA PHE A 208 -11.62 -14.96 2.42
C PHE A 208 -10.95 -15.92 1.43
N THR A 209 -11.61 -17.05 1.14
CA THR A 209 -11.10 -18.07 0.21
C THR A 209 -11.65 -17.94 -1.20
N SER A 210 -11.00 -18.55 -2.20
CA SER A 210 -11.54 -18.61 -3.57
C SER A 210 -12.87 -19.38 -3.61
N GLU A 211 -12.98 -20.48 -2.85
CA GLU A 211 -14.24 -21.22 -2.66
C GLU A 211 -15.34 -20.35 -2.03
N ASP A 212 -15.00 -19.56 -1.01
CA ASP A 212 -15.92 -18.59 -0.41
C ASP A 212 -16.39 -17.55 -1.44
N THR A 213 -15.50 -17.06 -2.31
CA THR A 213 -15.87 -16.09 -3.34
C THR A 213 -16.78 -16.67 -4.40
N ARG A 214 -16.58 -17.92 -4.82
CA ARG A 214 -17.46 -18.59 -5.80
C ARG A 214 -18.90 -18.68 -5.30
N VAL A 215 -19.11 -18.81 -3.99
CA VAL A 215 -20.45 -18.84 -3.37
C VAL A 215 -20.96 -17.42 -3.10
N LYS A 216 -20.18 -16.61 -2.37
CA LYS A 216 -20.61 -15.28 -1.86
C LYS A 216 -20.65 -14.21 -2.95
N LEU A 217 -19.81 -14.33 -3.97
CA LEU A 217 -19.66 -13.37 -5.07
C LEU A 217 -20.02 -13.98 -6.43
N HIS A 218 -20.87 -15.01 -6.47
CA HIS A 218 -21.30 -15.69 -7.71
C HIS A 218 -21.78 -14.72 -8.81
N GLN A 219 -22.32 -13.55 -8.46
CA GLN A 219 -22.78 -12.53 -9.41
C GLN A 219 -21.65 -11.88 -10.24
N LEU A 220 -20.40 -12.01 -9.79
CA LEU A 220 -19.22 -11.53 -10.51
C LEU A 220 -18.76 -12.51 -11.59
N TYR A 221 -19.12 -13.78 -11.45
CA TYR A 221 -18.77 -14.83 -12.41
C TYR A 221 -19.59 -14.69 -13.69
N PRO A 222 -18.97 -14.82 -14.88
CA PRO A 222 -19.70 -14.87 -16.14
C PRO A 222 -20.73 -16.00 -16.14
N GLN A 223 -21.93 -15.72 -16.65
CA GLN A 223 -22.91 -16.77 -16.95
C GLN A 223 -22.49 -17.45 -18.26
N ILE A 224 -22.27 -18.76 -18.19
CA ILE A 224 -21.95 -19.62 -19.33
C ILE A 224 -23.24 -20.19 -19.91
#